data_AF-A0A093R7W4-F1
#
_entry.id   AF-A0A093R7W4-F1
#
_cell.length_a   1.000
_cell.length_b   1.000
_cell.length_c   1.000
_cell.angle_alpha   90.00
_cell.angle_beta   90.00
_cell.angle_gamma   90.00
#
_symmetry.space_group_name_H-M   'P 1'
#
loop_
_entity.id
_entity.type
_entity.pdbx_description
1 polymer ?
#
loop_
_entity_poly.entity_id
_entity_poly.type
_entity_poly.pdbx_seq_one_letter_code
_entity_poly.pdbx_strand_id
1 'polypeptide(L)'
;MKKPQRPYDRELPADADYKMEWLYNRDKENFESTDKWIYLGADAQNPTFAKVGITMGDLVSRSYSSANPNFYLFCAFQCVQSTTKSQLEEIERSAHCYLDQVFTKSDGSTKRVRHFESGRMSECYYDVDFDDFFQHLHDFLYENYSRFFSISGFYDADDILEGDFLNCEFNRHITLEQSNRYIRMLLR
;
A
#
# COMPACT_ATOMS: atom_id res chain seq x y z
N MET A 1 -6.78 -14.38 9.97
CA MET A 1 -7.85 -13.65 9.24
C MET A 1 -7.74 -12.14 9.54
N LYS A 2 -7.88 -11.24 8.55
CA LYS A 2 -7.91 -9.78 8.81
C LYS A 2 -9.20 -9.41 9.56
N LYS A 3 -9.08 -8.83 10.76
CA LYS A 3 -10.24 -8.35 11.55
C LYS A 3 -10.87 -7.13 10.84
N PRO A 4 -12.21 -6.99 10.81
CA PRO A 4 -12.86 -5.79 10.27
C PRO A 4 -12.39 -4.55 11.04
N GLN A 5 -12.26 -3.40 10.35
CA GLN A 5 -12.03 -2.11 11.01
C GLN A 5 -13.20 -1.85 11.97
N ARG A 6 -12.93 -1.99 13.26
CA ARG A 6 -13.84 -1.62 14.36
C ARG A 6 -13.54 -0.19 14.78
N PRO A 7 -14.50 0.61 15.27
CA PRO A 7 -14.15 1.86 15.93
C PRO A 7 -13.09 1.60 17.00
N TYR A 8 -12.13 2.52 17.18
CA TYR A 8 -11.07 2.33 18.16
C TYR A 8 -11.70 2.22 19.55
N ASP A 9 -11.77 0.98 20.05
CA ASP A 9 -12.60 0.54 21.16
C ASP A 9 -11.79 0.36 22.45
N ARG A 10 -10.54 0.84 22.47
CA ARG A 10 -9.74 0.96 23.68
C ARG A 10 -10.14 2.23 24.42
N GLU A 11 -10.32 2.13 25.73
CA GLU A 11 -10.49 3.29 26.60
C GLU A 11 -9.12 3.76 27.10
N LEU A 12 -8.93 5.08 27.19
CA LEU A 12 -7.76 5.65 27.85
C LEU A 12 -7.90 5.44 29.36
N PRO A 13 -6.89 4.88 30.05
CA PRO A 13 -6.92 4.73 31.50
C PRO A 13 -7.15 6.06 32.21
N ALA A 14 -7.91 6.06 33.31
CA ALA A 14 -8.23 7.28 34.06
C ALA A 14 -7.01 7.95 34.70
N ASP A 15 -5.91 7.21 34.85
CA ASP A 15 -4.61 7.64 35.37
C ASP A 15 -3.56 7.88 34.28
N ALA A 16 -3.96 7.95 33.00
CA ALA A 16 -3.06 8.17 31.89
C ALA A 16 -2.29 9.50 32.02
N ASP A 17 -0.97 9.43 31.86
CA ASP A 17 -0.15 10.62 31.72
C ASP A 17 -0.26 11.21 30.30
N TYR A 18 0.33 12.39 30.11
CA TYR A 18 0.30 13.09 28.83
C TYR A 18 0.96 12.30 27.68
N LYS A 19 1.88 11.38 27.95
CA LYS A 19 2.51 10.54 26.92
C LYS A 19 1.59 9.41 26.52
N MET A 20 0.91 8.79 27.48
CA MET A 20 -0.09 7.76 27.25
C MET A 20 -1.27 8.31 26.46
N GLU A 21 -1.75 9.50 26.81
CA GLU A 21 -2.79 10.22 26.05
C GLU A 21 -2.33 10.53 24.62
N TRP A 22 -1.09 11.01 24.44
CA TRP A 22 -0.54 11.28 23.11
C TRP A 22 -0.43 10.02 22.25
N LEU A 23 0.07 8.91 22.81
CA LEU A 23 0.14 7.62 22.13
C LEU A 23 -1.25 7.10 21.75
N TYR A 24 -2.19 7.18 22.69
CA TYR A 24 -3.58 6.77 22.47
C TYR A 24 -4.23 7.54 21.32
N ASN A 25 -4.12 8.87 21.32
CA ASN A 25 -4.70 9.71 20.27
C ASN A 25 -4.03 9.43 18.91
N ARG A 26 -2.70 9.29 18.88
CA ARG A 26 -1.97 8.90 17.67
C ARG A 26 -2.43 7.56 17.11
N ASP A 27 -2.54 6.55 17.97
CA ASP A 27 -2.92 5.19 17.56
C ASP A 27 -4.37 5.15 17.07
N LYS A 28 -5.26 5.90 17.73
CA LYS A 28 -6.64 6.09 17.29
C LYS A 28 -6.71 6.77 15.92
N GLU A 29 -6.00 7.87 15.73
CA GLU A 29 -5.97 8.60 14.45
C GLU A 29 -5.44 7.72 13.31
N ASN A 30 -4.37 6.96 13.54
CA ASN A 30 -3.85 6.02 12.54
C ASN A 30 -4.82 4.88 12.23
N PHE A 31 -5.52 4.38 13.25
CA PHE A 31 -6.48 3.30 13.09
C PHE A 31 -7.70 3.75 12.27
N GLU A 32 -8.23 4.94 12.57
CA GLU A 32 -9.44 5.50 11.95
C GLU A 32 -9.15 6.28 10.66
N SER A 33 -7.88 6.53 10.32
CA SER A 33 -7.49 7.30 9.13
C SER A 33 -7.91 6.58 7.84
N THR A 34 -8.64 7.33 7.01
CA THR A 34 -9.05 6.93 5.65
C THR A 34 -8.28 7.71 4.58
N ASP A 35 -7.24 8.45 4.96
CA ASP A 35 -6.43 9.32 4.13
C ASP A 35 -4.96 8.86 4.11
N LYS A 36 -4.18 9.34 3.13
CA LYS A 36 -2.73 9.07 3.00
C LYS A 36 -2.41 7.60 2.71
N TRP A 37 -2.30 7.33 1.42
CA TRP A 37 -2.08 5.99 0.93
C TRP A 37 -0.97 5.97 -0.12
N ILE A 38 -0.19 4.90 -0.11
CA ILE A 38 0.51 4.42 -1.30
C ILE A 38 -0.29 3.27 -1.86
N TYR A 39 -0.74 3.38 -3.10
CA TYR A 39 -1.59 2.38 -3.72
C TYR A 39 -0.91 1.67 -4.87
N LEU A 40 -1.30 0.41 -5.06
CA LEU A 40 -1.00 -0.41 -6.22
C LEU A 40 -2.30 -0.60 -7.01
N GLY A 41 -2.28 -0.18 -8.27
CA GLY A 41 -3.35 -0.38 -9.23
C GLY A 41 -3.02 -1.51 -10.21
N ALA A 42 -4.06 -2.21 -10.63
CA ALA A 42 -4.02 -3.29 -11.60
C ALA A 42 -5.00 -3.01 -12.75
N ASP A 43 -4.90 -3.82 -13.79
CA ASP A 43 -5.83 -3.82 -14.92
C ASP A 43 -6.52 -5.19 -14.99
N ALA A 44 -7.85 -5.20 -15.03
CA ALA A 44 -8.64 -6.44 -15.03
C ALA A 44 -8.48 -7.28 -16.31
N GLN A 45 -8.00 -6.69 -17.41
CA GLN A 45 -7.76 -7.38 -18.69
C GLN A 45 -6.28 -7.58 -18.98
N ASN A 46 -5.40 -6.74 -18.43
CA ASN A 46 -3.96 -6.88 -18.58
C ASN A 46 -3.31 -7.29 -17.24
N PRO A 47 -3.04 -8.60 -17.02
CA PRO A 47 -2.41 -9.08 -15.79
C PRO A 47 -0.95 -8.63 -15.64
N THR A 48 -0.35 -8.05 -16.68
CA THR A 48 1.04 -7.58 -16.66
C THR A 48 1.18 -6.07 -16.43
N PHE A 49 0.06 -5.40 -16.13
CA PHE A 49 0.01 -3.98 -15.84
C PHE A 49 0.07 -3.75 -14.33
N ALA A 50 0.94 -2.82 -13.91
CA ALA A 50 0.97 -2.33 -12.55
C ALA A 50 1.06 -0.80 -12.55
N LYS A 51 0.43 -0.16 -11.57
CA LYS A 51 0.53 1.27 -11.34
C LYS A 51 0.79 1.55 -9.86
N VAL A 52 1.85 2.29 -9.54
CA VAL A 52 2.12 2.74 -8.18
C VAL A 52 1.81 4.22 -8.09
N GLY A 53 1.04 4.63 -7.09
CA GLY A 53 0.76 6.05 -6.88
C GLY A 53 0.44 6.39 -5.44
N ILE A 54 0.33 7.69 -5.16
CA ILE A 54 -0.05 8.20 -3.83
C ILE A 54 -1.37 8.98 -3.84
N THR A 55 -1.99 9.08 -2.66
CA THR A 55 -3.08 10.03 -2.42
C THR A 55 -3.01 10.56 -0.99
N MET A 56 -3.29 11.86 -0.82
CA MET A 56 -3.50 12.50 0.49
C MET A 56 -4.98 12.52 0.90
N GLY A 57 -5.88 12.06 0.02
CA GLY A 57 -7.32 11.98 0.28
C GLY A 57 -7.79 10.52 0.31
N ASP A 58 -9.09 10.32 0.08
CA ASP A 58 -9.67 9.00 0.00
C ASP A 58 -9.17 8.17 -1.20
N LEU A 59 -9.39 6.86 -1.14
CA LEU A 59 -9.12 5.93 -2.23
C LEU A 59 -10.17 5.99 -3.34
N VAL A 60 -11.39 6.47 -3.04
CA VAL A 60 -12.53 6.50 -3.99
C VAL A 60 -12.21 7.37 -5.20
N SER A 61 -11.62 8.55 -4.98
CA SER A 61 -11.19 9.45 -6.05
C SER A 61 -10.09 8.86 -6.94
N ARG A 62 -9.42 7.79 -6.49
CA ARG A 62 -8.34 7.10 -7.21
C ARG A 62 -8.76 5.73 -7.75
N SER A 63 -9.97 5.27 -7.48
CA SER A 63 -10.43 3.92 -7.82
C SER A 63 -10.86 3.74 -9.27
N TYR A 64 -10.82 4.79 -10.09
CA TYR A 64 -11.24 4.75 -11.48
C TYR A 64 -10.35 5.66 -12.35
N SER A 65 -10.12 5.22 -13.59
CA SER A 65 -9.43 6.01 -14.61
C SER A 65 -10.38 6.21 -15.79
N SER A 66 -10.68 7.46 -16.13
CA SER A 66 -11.51 7.77 -17.30
C SER A 66 -10.88 7.28 -18.61
N ALA A 67 -9.55 7.11 -18.63
CA ALA A 67 -8.80 6.63 -19.78
C ALA A 67 -8.62 5.10 -19.81
N ASN A 68 -8.91 4.39 -18.70
CA ASN A 68 -8.84 2.94 -18.65
C ASN A 68 -9.97 2.38 -17.78
N PRO A 69 -11.08 1.89 -18.38
CA PRO A 69 -12.21 1.35 -17.63
C PRO A 69 -11.91 0.04 -16.92
N ASN A 70 -10.82 -0.67 -17.31
CA ASN A 70 -10.40 -1.91 -16.67
C ASN A 70 -9.46 -1.65 -15.47
N PHE A 71 -9.03 -0.41 -15.27
CA PHE A 71 -8.20 -0.03 -14.14
C PHE A 71 -8.98 -0.15 -12.83
N TYR A 72 -8.36 -0.76 -11.83
CA TYR A 72 -8.85 -0.74 -10.47
C TYR A 72 -7.68 -0.66 -9.47
N LEU A 73 -7.94 -0.09 -8.29
CA LEU A 73 -6.99 -0.16 -7.18
C LEU A 73 -6.97 -1.59 -6.66
N PHE A 74 -5.83 -2.28 -6.77
CA PHE A 74 -5.66 -3.63 -6.24
C PHE A 74 -5.55 -3.60 -4.72
N CYS A 75 -4.63 -2.79 -4.19
CA CYS A 75 -4.53 -2.54 -2.76
C CYS A 75 -3.93 -1.15 -2.46
N ALA A 76 -4.06 -0.72 -1.21
CA ALA A 76 -3.45 0.50 -0.73
C ALA A 76 -2.82 0.31 0.65
N PHE A 77 -1.55 0.67 0.80
CA PHE A 77 -0.80 0.63 2.05
C PHE A 77 -1.09 1.90 2.87
N GLN A 78 -1.53 1.70 4.11
CA GLN A 78 -1.96 2.78 5.00
C GLN A 78 -0.74 3.49 5.59
N CYS A 79 -0.63 4.79 5.38
CA CYS A 79 0.40 5.60 6.00
C CYS A 79 -0.02 6.08 7.38
N VAL A 80 0.95 6.36 8.26
CA VAL A 80 0.66 7.00 9.54
C VAL A 80 0.22 8.44 9.34
N GLN A 81 -0.65 8.94 10.20
CA GLN A 81 -1.35 10.22 10.02
C GLN A 81 -0.41 11.42 10.06
N SER A 82 0.73 11.32 10.73
CA SER A 82 1.76 12.34 10.73
C SER A 82 2.52 12.47 9.41
N THR A 83 2.30 11.56 8.44
CA THR A 83 3.00 11.59 7.16
C THR A 83 2.56 12.81 6.33
N THR A 84 3.54 13.61 5.95
CA THR A 84 3.33 14.80 5.12
C THR A 84 3.29 14.45 3.63
N LYS A 85 2.69 15.32 2.82
CA LYS A 85 2.65 15.15 1.36
C LYS A 85 4.05 14.99 0.76
N SER A 86 5.01 15.83 1.18
CA SER A 86 6.38 15.77 0.68
C SER A 86 7.09 14.47 1.06
N GLN A 87 6.76 13.87 2.21
CA GLN A 87 7.24 12.54 2.57
C GLN A 87 6.62 11.46 1.69
N LEU A 88 5.31 11.51 1.38
CA LEU A 88 4.71 10.57 0.44
C LEU A 88 5.30 10.68 -0.97
N GLU A 89 5.47 11.90 -1.48
CA GLU A 89 6.10 12.16 -2.79
C GLU A 89 7.53 11.60 -2.81
N GLU A 90 8.27 11.71 -1.71
CA GLU A 90 9.61 11.14 -1.57
C GLU A 90 9.62 9.61 -1.55
N ILE A 91 8.69 8.99 -0.82
CA ILE A 91 8.54 7.53 -0.77
C ILE A 91 8.17 7.00 -2.15
N GLU A 92 7.18 7.61 -2.82
CA GLU A 92 6.76 7.25 -4.18
C GLU A 92 7.90 7.33 -5.18
N ARG A 93 8.63 8.46 -5.16
CA ARG A 93 9.79 8.67 -6.01
C ARG A 93 10.86 7.59 -5.79
N SER A 94 11.12 7.26 -4.53
CA SER A 94 12.13 6.25 -4.16
C SER A 94 11.70 4.84 -4.53
N ALA A 95 10.41 4.50 -4.34
CA ALA A 95 9.83 3.24 -4.79
C ALA A 95 9.95 3.09 -6.31
N HIS A 96 9.62 4.14 -7.06
CA HIS A 96 9.82 4.12 -8.50
C HIS A 96 11.29 3.95 -8.91
N CYS A 97 12.22 4.65 -8.24
CA CYS A 97 13.65 4.49 -8.52
C CYS A 97 14.14 3.05 -8.29
N TYR A 98 13.64 2.38 -7.24
CA TYR A 98 13.92 0.98 -6.98
C TYR A 98 13.29 0.06 -8.04
N LEU A 99 12.00 0.22 -8.29
CA LEU A 99 11.26 -0.60 -9.26
C LEU A 99 11.80 -0.45 -10.68
N ASP A 100 12.28 0.74 -11.06
CA ASP A 100 12.92 0.99 -12.36
C ASP A 100 14.24 0.21 -12.55
N GLN A 101 14.90 -0.17 -11.45
CA GLN A 101 16.13 -0.98 -11.48
C GLN A 101 15.81 -2.48 -11.47
N VAL A 102 14.75 -2.90 -10.78
CA VAL A 102 14.33 -4.30 -10.68
C VAL A 102 13.63 -4.74 -11.97
N PHE A 103 12.65 -3.96 -12.43
CA PHE A 103 11.81 -4.29 -13.57
C PHE A 103 12.36 -3.66 -14.86
N THR A 104 13.37 -4.31 -15.42
CA THR A 104 14.02 -3.89 -16.67
C THR A 104 13.66 -4.80 -17.85
N LYS A 105 13.77 -4.24 -19.06
CA LYS A 105 13.69 -4.97 -20.32
C LYS A 105 15.03 -5.64 -20.63
N SER A 106 15.07 -6.48 -21.65
CA SER A 106 16.29 -7.18 -22.09
C SER A 106 17.45 -6.24 -22.47
N ASP A 107 17.16 -4.99 -22.83
CA ASP A 107 18.15 -3.95 -23.15
C ASP A 107 18.62 -3.15 -21.92
N GLY A 108 18.15 -3.49 -20.72
CA GLY A 108 18.45 -2.81 -19.47
C GLY A 108 17.62 -1.54 -19.20
N SER A 109 16.71 -1.16 -20.10
CA SER A 109 15.81 -0.01 -19.87
C SER A 109 14.63 -0.39 -18.95
N THR A 110 14.07 0.58 -18.21
CA THR A 110 12.93 0.33 -17.31
C THR A 110 11.66 -0.10 -18.07
N LYS A 111 10.87 -0.98 -17.45
CA LYS A 111 9.50 -1.34 -17.87
C LYS A 111 8.46 -0.26 -17.55
N ARG A 112 8.85 0.79 -16.83
CA ARG A 112 8.01 1.98 -16.60
C ARG A 112 7.78 2.74 -17.89
N VAL A 113 6.52 3.08 -18.17
CA VAL A 113 6.16 3.76 -19.42
C VAL A 113 6.14 5.27 -19.27
N ARG A 114 6.38 5.94 -20.39
CA ARG A 114 6.28 7.40 -20.52
C ARG A 114 4.88 7.78 -21.00
N HIS A 115 4.37 8.92 -20.53
CA HIS A 115 3.19 9.53 -21.13
C HIS A 115 3.46 9.86 -22.59
N PHE A 116 2.53 9.48 -23.48
CA PHE A 116 2.71 9.61 -24.93
C PHE A 116 2.98 11.06 -25.36
N GLU A 117 2.20 12.02 -24.86
CA GLU A 117 2.33 13.42 -25.27
C GLU A 117 3.55 14.12 -24.65
N SER A 118 3.80 13.92 -23.36
CA SER A 118 4.81 14.70 -22.62
C SER A 118 6.18 14.04 -22.56
N GLY A 119 6.27 12.74 -22.85
CA GLY A 119 7.49 11.94 -22.67
C GLY A 119 7.94 11.78 -21.21
N ARG A 120 7.21 12.34 -20.24
CA ARG A 120 7.51 12.20 -18.81
C ARG A 120 7.22 10.78 -18.34
N MET A 121 8.01 10.29 -17.39
CA MET A 121 7.73 8.99 -16.76
C MET A 121 6.36 9.03 -16.08
N SER A 122 5.54 8.03 -16.36
CA SER A 122 4.21 7.87 -15.77
C SER A 122 4.28 7.05 -14.49
N GLU A 123 3.17 6.82 -13.82
CA GLU A 123 3.07 5.93 -12.65
C GLU A 123 2.98 4.43 -13.04
N CYS A 124 2.96 4.12 -14.34
CA CYS A 124 2.57 2.82 -14.87
C CYS A 124 3.76 1.99 -15.38
N TYR A 125 3.64 0.68 -15.20
CA TYR A 125 4.53 -0.38 -15.67
C TYR A 125 3.74 -1.36 -16.52
N TYR A 126 4.39 -1.90 -17.56
CA TYR A 126 3.84 -2.94 -18.43
C TYR A 126 4.83 -4.10 -18.51
N ASP A 127 4.34 -5.28 -18.91
CA ASP A 127 5.14 -6.50 -19.05
C ASP A 127 5.82 -6.93 -17.74
N VAL A 128 5.20 -6.65 -16.58
CA VAL A 128 5.67 -7.12 -15.26
C VAL A 128 4.86 -8.33 -14.80
N ASP A 129 5.46 -9.21 -13.99
CA ASP A 129 4.68 -10.16 -13.21
C ASP A 129 4.06 -9.41 -12.03
N PHE A 130 2.74 -9.38 -11.94
CA PHE A 130 2.05 -8.54 -10.96
C PHE A 130 2.27 -8.98 -9.52
N ASP A 131 2.32 -10.30 -9.28
CA ASP A 131 2.51 -10.88 -7.95
C ASP A 131 3.94 -10.57 -7.45
N ASP A 132 4.93 -10.72 -8.33
CA ASP A 132 6.33 -10.34 -8.07
C ASP A 132 6.48 -8.82 -7.85
N PHE A 133 5.83 -8.00 -8.69
CA PHE A 133 5.83 -6.55 -8.56
C PHE A 133 5.22 -6.09 -7.23
N PHE A 134 4.11 -6.70 -6.83
CA PHE A 134 3.46 -6.43 -5.55
C PHE A 134 4.38 -6.75 -4.36
N GLN A 135 5.04 -7.92 -4.38
CA GLN A 135 5.99 -8.31 -3.35
C GLN A 135 7.18 -7.34 -3.30
N HIS A 136 7.80 -7.02 -4.43
CA HIS A 136 8.92 -6.07 -4.50
C HIS A 136 8.55 -4.68 -3.98
N LEU A 137 7.37 -4.17 -4.32
CA LEU A 137 6.88 -2.89 -3.81
C LEU A 137 6.71 -2.95 -2.29
N HIS A 138 6.01 -3.96 -1.77
CA HIS A 138 5.80 -4.11 -0.34
C HIS A 138 7.13 -4.21 0.41
N ASP A 139 8.02 -5.09 -0.04
CA ASP A 139 9.29 -5.39 0.62
C ASP A 139 10.18 -4.14 0.68
N PHE A 140 10.25 -3.39 -0.43
CA PHE A 140 10.94 -2.12 -0.46
C PHE A 140 10.36 -1.11 0.55
N LEU A 141 9.04 -0.95 0.58
CA LEU A 141 8.37 -0.04 1.51
C LEU A 141 8.58 -0.47 2.97
N TYR A 142 8.50 -1.76 3.25
CA TYR A 142 8.66 -2.30 4.59
C TYR A 142 10.10 -2.07 5.10
N GLU A 143 11.10 -2.43 4.30
CA GLU A 143 12.51 -2.36 4.70
C GLU A 143 13.03 -0.93 4.83
N ASN A 144 12.57 -0.02 3.98
CA ASN A 144 13.12 1.34 3.88
C ASN A 144 12.23 2.41 4.53
N TYR A 145 10.93 2.15 4.63
CA TYR A 145 9.93 3.17 4.99
C TYR A 145 8.89 2.70 6.00
N SER A 146 9.02 1.53 6.63
CA SER A 146 8.07 0.99 7.62
C SER A 146 7.59 2.00 8.66
N ARG A 147 8.47 2.90 9.13
CA ARG A 147 8.11 3.97 10.10
C ARG A 147 7.01 4.93 9.62
N PHE A 148 6.74 4.98 8.31
CA PHE A 148 5.71 5.81 7.70
C PHE A 148 4.39 5.05 7.47
N PHE A 149 4.33 3.77 7.81
CA PHE A 149 3.18 2.91 7.57
C PHE A 149 2.66 2.30 8.86
N SER A 150 1.37 1.97 8.86
CA SER A 150 0.79 1.09 9.86
C SER A 150 1.22 -0.35 9.58
N ILE A 151 1.68 -1.09 10.60
CA ILE A 151 2.06 -2.50 10.50
C ILE A 151 0.97 -3.35 11.16
N SER A 152 0.63 -4.48 10.53
CA SER A 152 -0.33 -5.45 11.06
C SER A 152 0.31 -6.82 11.22
N GLY A 153 0.07 -7.46 12.36
CA GLY A 153 0.39 -8.87 12.55
C GLY A 153 -0.64 -9.77 11.86
N PHE A 154 -0.18 -10.88 11.28
CA PHE A 154 -1.02 -11.91 10.70
C PHE A 154 -0.96 -13.17 11.57
N TYR A 155 -2.13 -13.64 11.99
CA TYR A 155 -2.28 -14.75 12.93
C TYR A 155 -3.02 -15.90 12.25
N ASP A 156 -2.61 -17.12 12.57
CA ASP A 156 -3.23 -18.36 12.10
C ASP A 156 -4.56 -18.66 12.83
N ALA A 157 -5.06 -19.89 12.69
CA ALA A 157 -6.31 -20.31 13.34
C ALA A 157 -6.16 -20.54 14.85
N ASP A 158 -4.93 -20.75 15.34
CA ASP A 158 -4.59 -21.01 16.73
C ASP A 158 -4.10 -19.74 17.45
N ASP A 159 -4.30 -18.57 16.83
CA ASP A 159 -3.85 -17.24 17.30
C ASP A 159 -2.32 -17.13 17.44
N ILE A 160 -1.58 -17.96 16.69
CA ILE A 160 -0.12 -17.91 16.61
C ILE A 160 0.25 -16.89 15.53
N LEU A 161 1.16 -15.96 15.87
CA LEU A 161 1.70 -14.97 14.93
C LEU A 161 2.50 -15.68 13.83
N GLU A 162 2.00 -15.65 12.59
CA GLU A 162 2.71 -16.15 11.41
C GLU A 162 3.79 -15.14 10.95
N GLY A 163 3.56 -13.85 11.14
CA GLY A 163 4.47 -12.77 10.76
C GLY A 163 3.76 -11.42 10.74
N ASP A 164 4.45 -10.38 10.28
CA ASP A 164 3.86 -9.04 10.10
C ASP A 164 4.02 -8.51 8.67
N PHE A 165 3.23 -7.48 8.33
CA PHE A 165 3.19 -6.86 7.01
C PHE A 165 2.72 -5.41 7.11
N LEU A 166 2.97 -4.61 6.08
CA LEU A 166 2.37 -3.26 5.98
C LEU A 166 0.86 -3.38 5.84
N ASN A 167 0.10 -2.76 6.75
CA ASN A 167 -1.35 -2.79 6.69
C ASN A 167 -1.82 -2.23 5.35
N CYS A 168 -2.57 -3.05 4.61
CA CYS A 168 -3.09 -2.68 3.31
C CYS A 168 -4.59 -2.97 3.18
N GLU A 169 -5.30 -2.09 2.49
CA GLU A 169 -6.69 -2.27 2.11
C GLU A 169 -6.76 -2.83 0.69
N PHE A 170 -7.28 -4.04 0.54
CA PHE A 170 -7.51 -4.66 -0.77
C PHE A 170 -8.81 -4.16 -1.39
N ASN A 171 -8.89 -4.19 -2.71
CA ASN A 171 -10.12 -3.92 -3.43
C ASN A 171 -11.28 -4.76 -2.89
N ARG A 172 -12.48 -4.17 -2.81
CA ARG A 172 -13.72 -4.88 -2.40
C ARG A 172 -14.05 -6.13 -3.22
N HIS A 173 -13.52 -6.25 -4.43
CA HIS A 173 -13.72 -7.41 -5.30
C HIS A 173 -12.75 -8.57 -4.99
N ILE A 174 -11.71 -8.33 -4.18
CA ILE A 174 -10.79 -9.36 -3.70
C ILE A 174 -11.41 -10.01 -2.45
N THR A 175 -11.62 -11.32 -2.51
CA THR A 175 -12.19 -12.09 -1.40
C THR A 175 -11.23 -12.14 -0.21
N LEU A 176 -11.75 -12.49 0.98
CA LEU A 176 -10.92 -12.68 2.16
C LEU A 176 -9.87 -13.79 1.95
N GLU A 177 -10.22 -14.87 1.25
CA GLU A 177 -9.30 -15.96 0.94
C GLU A 177 -8.14 -15.49 0.05
N GLN A 178 -8.44 -14.75 -1.02
CA GLN A 178 -7.43 -14.15 -1.89
C GLN A 178 -6.56 -13.15 -1.12
N SER A 179 -7.17 -12.29 -0.30
CA SER A 179 -6.46 -11.33 0.54
C SER A 179 -5.48 -12.02 1.48
N ASN A 180 -5.90 -13.11 2.15
CA ASN A 180 -5.03 -13.88 3.04
C ASN A 180 -3.88 -14.54 2.27
N ARG A 181 -4.12 -15.03 1.04
CA ARG A 181 -3.06 -15.56 0.17
C ARG A 181 -2.03 -14.48 -0.16
N TYR A 182 -2.48 -13.30 -0.56
CA TYR A 182 -1.60 -12.18 -0.87
C TYR A 182 -0.81 -11.73 0.36
N ILE A 183 -1.45 -11.61 1.53
CA ILE A 183 -0.76 -11.24 2.78
C ILE A 183 0.35 -12.25 3.12
N ARG A 184 0.11 -13.56 2.96
CA ARG A 184 1.13 -14.59 3.21
C ARG A 184 2.36 -14.46 2.34
N MET A 185 2.24 -13.86 1.15
CA MET A 185 3.40 -13.57 0.30
C MET A 185 4.25 -12.41 0.83
N LEU A 186 3.69 -11.58 1.73
CA LEU A 186 4.33 -10.36 2.24
C LEU A 186 4.93 -10.52 3.64
N LEU A 187 4.62 -11.62 4.35
CA LEU A 187 4.99 -11.76 5.76
C LEU A 187 6.50 -11.68 5.96
N ARG A 188 6.89 -10.98 7.03
CA ARG A 188 8.23 -10.92 7.59
C ARG A 188 8.33 -11.69 8.89
#